data_AF-A0A3D4BAJ6-F1
#
_entry.id   AF-A0A3D4BAJ6-F1
#
_cell.length_a   1.000
_cell.length_b   1.000
_cell.length_c   1.000
_cell.angle_alpha   90.00
_cell.angle_beta   90.00
_cell.angle_gamma   90.00
#
_symmetry.space_group_name_H-M   'P 1'
#
loop_
_entity.id
_entity.type
_entity.pdbx_description
1 polymer ?
#
loop_
_entity_poly.entity_id
_entity_poly.type
_entity_poly.pdbx_seq_one_letter_code
_entity_poly.pdbx_strand_id
1 'polypeptide(L)'
;MLYLAKKVWGLRPLAVHFNDGFGNPVTGKNMLNATKNLDIELRTITSDWREAKDLRIALLKSSTLNFGISTDIGLFNALFGTANKENIKYILVGHSFRTEGIVPLVWSYLDGYNMKKIHQKFGSLPLRKWRPNDPGFNYDIPHIFYYGFIKRIKILTPLYYSQYIRSAVDEMLEKEVGWVNSGAHYYDDLYQSLLFYLERIKYNVDRRKPNYSALIRSGQMDREDALNKIKTPYIIEDPAVINLCIKRLGLTKEEFAKCVDQPPKYFYDFPNRYTLMKYAKPAVKLLCLLNMIPKATYEKYYHCG
;
A
#
# COMPACT_ATOMS: atom_id res chain seq x y z
N MET A 1 11.18 -6.88 8.29
CA MET A 1 11.73 -5.58 8.78
C MET A 1 11.86 -5.52 10.29
N LEU A 2 10.79 -5.80 11.06
CA LEU A 2 10.84 -5.76 12.53
C LEU A 2 11.98 -6.60 13.13
N TYR A 3 12.19 -7.82 12.61
CA TYR A 3 13.30 -8.68 13.02
C TYR A 3 14.66 -7.98 12.92
N LEU A 4 14.99 -7.40 11.75
CA LEU A 4 16.25 -6.68 11.53
C LEU A 4 16.38 -5.50 12.51
N ALA A 5 15.32 -4.71 12.69
CA ALA A 5 15.34 -3.56 13.59
C ALA A 5 15.68 -3.97 15.03
N LYS A 6 15.04 -5.02 15.57
CA LYS A 6 15.25 -5.47 16.95
C LYS A 6 16.52 -6.30 17.12
N LYS A 7 16.69 -7.35 16.31
CA LYS A 7 17.72 -8.39 16.51
C LYS A 7 19.07 -8.05 15.89
N VAL A 8 19.09 -7.36 14.74
CA VAL A 8 20.33 -7.06 14.01
C VAL A 8 20.85 -5.67 14.34
N TRP A 9 19.97 -4.68 14.44
CA TRP A 9 20.37 -3.28 14.69
C TRP A 9 20.20 -2.81 16.13
N GLY A 10 19.65 -3.64 17.02
CA GLY A 10 19.46 -3.30 18.42
C GLY A 10 18.54 -2.09 18.67
N LEU A 11 17.66 -1.77 17.71
CA LEU A 11 16.71 -0.68 17.85
C LEU A 11 15.57 -1.07 18.80
N ARG A 12 14.86 -0.04 19.30
CA ARG A 12 13.62 -0.18 20.05
C ARG A 12 12.43 0.27 19.18
N PRO A 13 12.00 -0.54 18.20
CA PRO A 13 10.93 -0.15 17.29
C PRO A 13 9.57 -0.15 18.01
N LEU A 14 8.68 0.71 17.53
CA LEU A 14 7.25 0.63 17.76
C LEU A 14 6.61 0.05 16.49
N ALA A 15 5.95 -1.10 16.59
CA ALA A 15 5.21 -1.65 15.47
C ALA A 15 3.86 -0.93 15.35
N VAL A 16 3.49 -0.56 14.12
CA VAL A 16 2.22 0.12 13.84
C VAL A 16 1.49 -0.66 12.75
N HIS A 17 0.25 -1.04 13.03
CA HIS A 17 -0.64 -1.69 12.08
C HIS A 17 -1.83 -0.78 11.78
N PHE A 18 -2.16 -0.62 10.51
CA PHE A 18 -3.37 0.08 10.08
C PHE A 18 -4.47 -0.93 9.79
N ASN A 19 -5.59 -0.84 10.50
CA ASN A 19 -6.73 -1.71 10.30
C ASN A 19 -7.86 -0.94 9.61
N ASP A 20 -8.16 -1.33 8.37
CA ASP A 20 -9.22 -0.77 7.55
C ASP A 20 -10.41 -1.71 7.34
N GLY A 21 -10.46 -2.81 8.10
CA GLY A 21 -11.57 -3.76 8.11
C GLY A 21 -11.46 -4.91 7.10
N PHE A 22 -10.34 -5.02 6.34
CA PHE A 22 -10.12 -6.11 5.40
C PHE A 22 -8.92 -7.01 5.72
N GLY A 23 -8.24 -6.80 6.86
CA GLY A 23 -7.11 -7.63 7.26
C GLY A 23 -7.40 -9.13 7.29
N ASN A 24 -6.45 -9.92 6.76
CA ASN A 24 -6.50 -11.38 6.81
C ASN A 24 -6.22 -11.87 8.25
N PRO A 25 -7.09 -12.73 8.84
CA PRO A 25 -6.87 -13.27 10.19
C PRO A 25 -5.52 -13.99 10.39
N VAL A 26 -5.02 -14.70 9.37
CA VAL A 26 -3.72 -15.38 9.42
C VAL A 26 -2.59 -14.35 9.60
N THR A 27 -2.66 -13.25 8.84
CA THR A 27 -1.71 -12.15 8.95
C THR A 27 -1.83 -11.43 10.29
N GLY A 28 -3.06 -11.27 10.81
CA GLY A 28 -3.29 -10.78 12.18
C GLY A 28 -2.53 -11.60 13.22
N LYS A 29 -2.62 -12.93 13.14
CA LYS A 29 -1.88 -13.85 14.01
C LYS A 29 -0.36 -13.75 13.80
N ASN A 30 0.11 -13.67 12.57
CA ASN A 30 1.53 -13.50 12.26
C ASN A 30 2.12 -12.22 12.85
N MET A 31 1.38 -11.09 12.77
CA MET A 31 1.82 -9.84 13.38
C MET A 31 1.96 -9.98 14.90
N LEU A 32 0.97 -10.58 15.57
CA LEU A 32 1.00 -10.82 17.01
C LEU A 32 2.15 -11.75 17.42
N ASN A 33 2.37 -12.84 16.67
CA ASN A 33 3.49 -13.76 16.90
C ASN A 33 4.82 -13.01 16.78
N ALA A 34 5.00 -12.23 15.70
CA ALA A 34 6.22 -11.49 15.48
C ALA A 34 6.49 -10.43 16.55
N THR A 35 5.48 -9.65 16.95
CA THR A 35 5.66 -8.63 17.98
C THR A 35 5.90 -9.26 19.35
N LYS A 36 5.24 -10.38 19.68
CA LYS A 36 5.44 -11.10 20.94
C LYS A 36 6.83 -11.73 21.02
N ASN A 37 7.25 -12.46 19.99
CA ASN A 37 8.54 -13.16 19.98
C ASN A 37 9.74 -12.20 19.94
N LEU A 38 9.54 -11.00 19.39
CA LEU A 38 10.57 -9.96 19.36
C LEU A 38 10.50 -8.98 20.54
N ASP A 39 9.51 -9.11 21.42
CA ASP A 39 9.25 -8.17 22.52
C ASP A 39 9.17 -6.72 21.99
N ILE A 40 8.18 -6.48 21.14
CA ILE A 40 7.92 -5.20 20.48
C ILE A 40 6.47 -4.80 20.74
N GLU A 41 6.25 -3.56 21.15
CA GLU A 41 4.90 -3.00 21.28
C GLU A 41 4.23 -2.88 19.90
N LEU A 42 2.99 -3.36 19.78
CA LEU A 42 2.15 -3.22 18.60
C LEU A 42 1.03 -2.22 18.85
N ARG A 43 0.94 -1.18 18.03
CA ARG A 43 -0.18 -0.24 18.01
C ARG A 43 -1.02 -0.43 16.75
N THR A 44 -2.28 -0.79 16.97
CA THR A 44 -3.27 -0.86 15.90
C THR A 44 -4.02 0.46 15.80
N ILE A 45 -3.88 1.12 14.65
CA ILE A 45 -4.65 2.30 14.27
C ILE A 45 -5.82 1.83 13.42
N THR A 46 -7.00 1.77 14.05
CA THR A 46 -8.23 1.38 13.35
C THR A 46 -8.83 2.60 12.67
N SER A 47 -9.07 2.50 11.36
CA SER A 47 -9.77 3.52 10.60
C SER A 47 -11.24 3.63 11.01
N ASP A 48 -11.88 4.77 10.74
CA ASP A 48 -13.33 4.82 10.76
C ASP A 48 -13.86 3.97 9.60
N TRP A 49 -14.53 2.86 9.94
CA TRP A 49 -15.06 1.93 8.95
C TRP A 49 -16.03 2.59 7.97
N ARG A 50 -16.81 3.59 8.42
CA ARG A 50 -17.77 4.29 7.56
C ARG A 50 -17.05 5.09 6.49
N GLU A 51 -15.98 5.80 6.87
CA GLU A 51 -15.12 6.53 5.93
C GLU A 51 -14.39 5.57 4.98
N ALA A 52 -13.77 4.51 5.52
CA ALA A 52 -13.01 3.54 4.74
C ALA A 52 -13.88 2.82 3.70
N LYS A 53 -15.12 2.48 4.08
CA LYS A 53 -16.13 1.88 3.20
C LYS A 53 -16.60 2.87 2.13
N ASP A 54 -16.96 4.10 2.52
CA ASP A 54 -17.45 5.12 1.60
C ASP A 54 -16.39 5.52 0.55
N LEU A 55 -15.12 5.61 0.96
CA LEU A 55 -13.99 5.84 0.05
C LEU A 55 -13.84 4.72 -0.98
N ARG A 56 -13.88 3.45 -0.56
CA ARG A 56 -13.80 2.31 -1.48
C ARG A 56 -14.96 2.26 -2.46
N ILE A 57 -16.17 2.55 -2.01
CA ILE A 57 -17.35 2.64 -2.88
C ILE A 57 -17.18 3.80 -3.87
N ALA A 58 -16.70 4.96 -3.44
CA ALA A 58 -16.44 6.10 -4.31
C ALA A 58 -15.38 5.79 -5.38
N LEU A 59 -14.30 5.09 -5.01
CA LEU A 59 -13.24 4.65 -5.91
C LEU A 59 -13.70 3.56 -6.89
N LEU A 60 -14.64 2.70 -6.48
CA LEU A 60 -15.26 1.74 -7.38
C LEU A 60 -16.17 2.45 -8.39
N LYS A 61 -17.01 3.39 -7.93
CA LYS A 61 -17.92 4.19 -8.77
C LYS A 61 -17.20 5.13 -9.72
N SER A 62 -15.98 5.57 -9.40
CA SER A 62 -15.18 6.41 -10.29
C SER A 62 -14.60 5.65 -11.48
N SER A 63 -14.62 4.31 -11.47
CA SER A 63 -13.96 3.46 -12.46
C SER A 63 -12.46 3.74 -12.60
N THR A 64 -11.79 4.24 -11.56
CA THR A 64 -10.35 4.48 -11.60
C THR A 64 -9.54 3.23 -11.27
N LEU A 65 -8.46 2.97 -12.01
CA LEU A 65 -7.58 1.80 -11.82
C LEU A 65 -6.93 1.70 -10.43
N ASN A 66 -6.61 2.82 -9.75
CA ASN A 66 -6.00 2.76 -8.42
C ASN A 66 -7.05 2.78 -7.29
N PHE A 67 -7.91 1.76 -7.24
CA PHE A 67 -9.01 1.68 -6.28
C PHE A 67 -8.59 1.18 -4.87
N GLY A 68 -7.34 0.75 -4.71
CA GLY A 68 -6.72 0.46 -3.40
C GLY A 68 -6.10 1.68 -2.70
N ILE A 69 -6.09 2.86 -3.33
CA ILE A 69 -5.37 4.05 -2.85
C ILE A 69 -5.78 4.50 -1.45
N SER A 70 -7.02 4.24 -1.03
CA SER A 70 -7.49 4.59 0.32
C SER A 70 -6.72 3.84 1.41
N THR A 71 -6.34 2.58 1.15
CA THR A 71 -5.54 1.78 2.08
C THR A 71 -4.12 2.35 2.20
N ASP A 72 -3.49 2.67 1.06
CA ASP A 72 -2.14 3.26 1.05
C ASP A 72 -2.12 4.59 1.83
N ILE A 73 -3.08 5.46 1.55
CA ILE A 73 -3.21 6.75 2.24
C ILE A 73 -3.45 6.56 3.73
N GLY A 74 -4.38 5.68 4.11
CA GLY A 74 -4.67 5.37 5.51
C GLY A 74 -3.46 4.82 6.25
N LEU A 75 -2.70 3.91 5.62
CA LEU A 75 -1.47 3.33 6.17
C LEU A 75 -0.39 4.40 6.39
N PHE A 76 -0.08 5.22 5.39
CA PHE A 76 0.90 6.30 5.54
C PHE A 76 0.50 7.26 6.66
N ASN A 77 -0.76 7.64 6.71
CA ASN A 77 -1.28 8.56 7.71
C ASN A 77 -1.29 7.96 9.12
N ALA A 78 -1.58 6.67 9.28
CA ALA A 78 -1.44 5.96 10.55
C ALA A 78 0.01 5.99 11.06
N LEU A 79 0.98 5.77 10.17
CA LEU A 79 2.41 5.84 10.50
C LEU A 79 2.83 7.26 10.88
N PHE A 80 2.50 8.27 10.08
CA PHE A 80 2.85 9.67 10.36
C PHE A 80 2.18 10.23 11.61
N GLY A 81 0.89 9.94 11.81
CA GLY A 81 0.14 10.36 13.00
C GLY A 81 0.71 9.75 14.27
N THR A 82 1.03 8.46 14.24
CA THR A 82 1.68 7.75 15.36
C THR A 82 3.07 8.31 15.60
N ALA A 83 3.88 8.46 14.57
CA ALA A 83 5.23 9.02 14.72
C ALA A 83 5.20 10.44 15.31
N ASN A 84 4.26 11.29 14.89
CA ASN A 84 4.10 12.62 15.48
C ASN A 84 3.65 12.58 16.94
N LYS A 85 2.67 11.73 17.27
CA LYS A 85 2.14 11.57 18.64
C LYS A 85 3.22 11.12 19.62
N GLU A 86 4.08 10.21 19.16
CA GLU A 86 5.10 9.54 19.97
C GLU A 86 6.47 10.20 19.87
N ASN A 87 6.56 11.35 19.18
CA ASN A 87 7.79 12.08 18.89
C ASN A 87 8.89 11.22 18.23
N ILE A 88 8.50 10.27 17.38
CA ILE A 88 9.41 9.42 16.60
C ILE A 88 9.75 10.13 15.30
N LYS A 89 11.04 10.20 14.96
CA LYS A 89 11.53 10.91 13.75
C LYS A 89 11.77 9.99 12.55
N TYR A 90 11.72 8.68 12.73
CA TYR A 90 12.07 7.72 11.69
C TYR A 90 10.99 6.65 11.56
N ILE A 91 10.49 6.49 10.34
CA ILE A 91 9.57 5.42 9.96
C ILE A 91 10.35 4.45 9.08
N LEU A 92 10.44 3.18 9.49
CA LEU A 92 11.07 2.12 8.70
C LEU A 92 10.00 1.40 7.89
N VAL A 93 10.09 1.43 6.57
CA VAL A 93 9.20 0.67 5.69
C VAL A 93 9.93 -0.51 5.04
N GLY A 94 9.23 -1.64 4.93
CA GLY A 94 9.77 -2.90 4.42
C GLY A 94 9.67 -3.07 2.90
N HIS A 95 9.67 -1.98 2.12
CA HIS A 95 9.58 -2.08 0.66
C HIS A 95 10.88 -2.63 0.06
N SER A 96 10.75 -3.49 -0.96
CA SER A 96 11.90 -4.03 -1.69
C SER A 96 11.67 -3.96 -3.19
N PHE A 97 12.38 -3.05 -3.87
CA PHE A 97 12.35 -2.96 -5.33
C PHE A 97 12.89 -4.24 -6.01
N ARG A 98 13.65 -5.08 -5.28
CA ARG A 98 14.18 -6.36 -5.77
C ARG A 98 13.11 -7.43 -5.92
N THR A 99 12.03 -7.36 -5.14
CA THR A 99 10.94 -8.36 -5.15
C THR A 99 9.62 -7.81 -5.66
N GLU A 100 9.39 -6.50 -5.52
CA GLU A 100 8.15 -5.84 -5.94
C GLU A 100 8.28 -5.15 -7.31
N GLY A 101 9.50 -4.77 -7.69
CA GLY A 101 9.75 -4.02 -8.91
C GLY A 101 9.21 -2.60 -8.89
N ILE A 102 8.94 -2.05 -10.09
CA ILE A 102 8.39 -0.71 -10.28
C ILE A 102 7.12 -0.87 -11.13
N VAL A 103 6.02 -0.34 -10.61
CA VAL A 103 4.73 -0.31 -11.30
C VAL A 103 4.57 0.99 -12.10
N PRO A 104 3.94 0.96 -13.29
CA PRO A 104 3.63 2.17 -14.05
C PRO A 104 2.84 3.19 -13.22
N LEU A 105 3.10 4.49 -13.41
CA LEU A 105 2.37 5.55 -12.70
C LEU A 105 0.87 5.49 -12.95
N VAL A 106 0.46 5.18 -14.17
CA VAL A 106 -0.96 5.03 -14.55
C VAL A 106 -1.68 3.94 -13.74
N TRP A 107 -0.95 2.93 -13.23
CA TRP A 107 -1.52 1.89 -12.37
C TRP A 107 -1.56 2.29 -10.89
N SER A 108 -0.57 3.05 -10.43
CA SER A 108 -0.41 3.37 -9.01
C SER A 108 0.17 4.77 -8.83
N TYR A 109 -0.69 5.77 -9.03
CA TYR A 109 -0.41 7.16 -8.70
C TYR A 109 -0.95 7.48 -7.29
N LEU A 110 -0.06 7.79 -6.35
CA LEU A 110 -0.42 8.15 -4.98
C LEU A 110 -0.68 9.65 -4.88
N ASP A 111 -1.95 10.03 -4.78
CA ASP A 111 -2.41 11.41 -4.65
C ASP A 111 -3.70 11.47 -3.84
N GLY A 112 -3.60 11.91 -2.58
CA GLY A 112 -4.78 12.03 -1.72
C GLY A 112 -5.66 13.24 -2.04
N TYR A 113 -5.18 14.23 -2.80
CA TYR A 113 -6.05 15.26 -3.36
C TYR A 113 -6.96 14.65 -4.44
N ASN A 114 -6.41 13.80 -5.31
CA ASN A 114 -7.21 13.07 -6.31
C ASN A 114 -8.26 12.17 -5.65
N MET A 115 -7.86 11.36 -4.67
CA MET A 115 -8.79 10.52 -3.92
C MET A 115 -9.90 11.37 -3.26
N LYS A 116 -9.54 12.50 -2.64
CA LYS A 116 -10.52 13.42 -2.02
C LYS A 116 -11.48 14.01 -3.05
N LYS A 117 -11.03 14.29 -4.27
CA LYS A 117 -11.87 14.82 -5.36
C LYS A 117 -12.81 13.76 -5.94
N ILE A 118 -12.35 12.52 -6.05
CA ILE A 118 -13.20 11.37 -6.37
C ILE A 118 -14.27 11.19 -5.27
N HIS A 119 -13.85 11.20 -4.01
CA HIS A 119 -14.74 11.06 -2.86
C HIS A 119 -15.76 12.19 -2.76
N GLN A 120 -15.38 13.44 -3.03
CA GLN A 120 -16.34 14.56 -3.12
C GLN A 120 -17.42 14.36 -4.19
N LYS A 121 -17.13 13.61 -5.25
CA LYS A 121 -18.06 13.37 -6.36
C LYS A 121 -18.96 12.14 -6.14
N PHE A 122 -18.43 11.07 -5.56
CA PHE A 122 -19.14 9.78 -5.48
C PHE A 122 -19.37 9.26 -4.05
N GLY A 123 -18.72 9.86 -3.07
CA GLY A 123 -18.88 9.56 -1.65
C GLY A 123 -20.19 10.11 -1.11
N SER A 124 -20.63 9.53 -0.01
CA SER A 124 -21.89 9.86 0.66
C SER A 124 -21.69 10.41 2.07
N LEU A 125 -20.49 10.25 2.64
CA LEU A 125 -20.17 10.66 4.01
C LEU A 125 -19.00 11.65 4.01
N PRO A 126 -18.96 12.64 4.92
CA PRO A 126 -17.79 13.49 5.08
C PRO A 126 -16.63 12.71 5.70
N LEU A 127 -15.40 12.97 5.25
CA LEU A 127 -14.20 12.54 5.97
C LEU A 127 -14.01 13.41 7.22
N ARG A 128 -13.51 12.81 8.30
CA ARG A 128 -13.11 13.54 9.50
C ARG A 128 -12.06 14.59 9.18
N LYS A 129 -12.08 15.66 9.97
CA LYS A 129 -11.08 16.72 9.88
C LYS A 129 -9.70 16.19 10.24
N TRP A 130 -8.70 16.64 9.49
CA TRP A 130 -7.30 16.29 9.76
C TRP A 130 -6.87 16.75 11.16
N ARG A 131 -6.16 15.88 11.87
CA ARG A 131 -5.48 16.20 13.13
C ARG A 131 -4.04 15.66 13.08
N PRO A 132 -3.02 16.39 13.57
CA PRO A 132 -1.62 15.95 13.51
C PRO A 132 -1.33 14.54 14.05
N ASN A 133 -2.00 14.14 15.12
CA ASN A 133 -1.83 12.83 15.76
C ASN A 133 -2.82 11.77 15.24
N ASP A 134 -3.79 12.18 14.44
CA ASP A 134 -4.85 11.32 13.91
C ASP A 134 -5.36 11.86 12.55
N PRO A 135 -4.54 11.75 11.49
CA PRO A 135 -4.81 12.37 10.19
C PRO A 135 -5.96 11.72 9.40
N GLY A 136 -6.30 10.46 9.68
CA GLY A 136 -7.30 9.69 8.93
C GLY A 136 -6.92 9.54 7.46
N PHE A 137 -7.86 9.76 6.55
CA PHE A 137 -7.62 9.68 5.11
C PHE A 137 -7.17 11.01 4.47
N ASN A 138 -6.76 11.99 5.29
CA ASN A 138 -6.31 13.30 4.78
C ASN A 138 -4.82 13.26 4.44
N TYR A 139 -4.49 13.13 3.16
CA TYR A 139 -3.12 13.13 2.66
C TYR A 139 -3.00 14.06 1.46
N ASP A 140 -2.27 15.17 1.61
CA ASP A 140 -2.08 16.20 0.58
C ASP A 140 -0.79 16.96 0.92
N ILE A 141 -0.33 17.83 0.01
CA ILE A 141 0.91 18.59 0.12
C ILE A 141 1.07 19.30 1.47
N PRO A 142 0.06 19.99 2.05
CA PRO A 142 0.20 20.62 3.36
C PRO A 142 0.51 19.62 4.49
N HIS A 143 -0.09 18.42 4.43
CA HIS A 143 0.14 17.37 5.42
C HIS A 143 1.54 16.77 5.27
N ILE A 144 1.96 16.51 4.02
CA ILE A 144 3.32 16.06 3.70
C ILE A 144 4.35 17.09 4.18
N PHE A 145 4.09 18.38 3.94
CA PHE A 145 4.95 19.47 4.40
C PHE A 145 5.03 19.51 5.93
N TYR A 146 3.88 19.42 6.61
CA TYR A 146 3.82 19.41 8.07
C TYR A 146 4.67 18.27 8.67
N TYR A 147 4.47 17.03 8.22
CA TYR A 147 5.20 15.89 8.78
C TYR A 147 6.68 15.89 8.38
N GLY A 148 6.99 16.20 7.12
CA GLY A 148 8.35 16.16 6.59
C GLY A 148 9.24 17.31 7.05
N PHE A 149 8.74 18.55 7.03
CA PHE A 149 9.56 19.75 7.29
C PHE A 149 9.40 20.28 8.72
N ILE A 150 8.16 20.38 9.21
CA ILE A 150 7.91 20.91 10.55
C ILE A 150 8.24 19.85 11.60
N LYS A 151 7.75 18.61 11.43
CA LYS A 151 7.97 17.52 12.38
C LYS A 151 9.25 16.74 12.13
N ARG A 152 9.88 16.91 10.97
CA ARG A 152 11.14 16.28 10.57
C ARG A 152 11.08 14.75 10.64
N ILE A 153 9.94 14.17 10.29
CA ILE A 153 9.74 12.72 10.22
C ILE A 153 10.25 12.23 8.87
N LYS A 154 11.15 11.24 8.89
CA LYS A 154 11.79 10.67 7.70
C LYS A 154 11.37 9.22 7.50
N ILE A 155 11.05 8.87 6.26
CA ILE A 155 10.82 7.48 5.85
C ILE A 155 12.15 6.89 5.37
N LEU A 156 12.52 5.76 5.95
CA LEU A 156 13.70 4.99 5.56
C LEU A 156 13.25 3.68 4.92
N THR A 157 13.99 3.24 3.91
CA THR A 157 13.79 1.98 3.16
C THR A 157 15.02 1.08 3.33
N PRO A 158 15.30 0.54 4.53
CA PRO A 158 16.55 -0.19 4.77
C PRO A 158 16.74 -1.41 3.85
N LEU A 159 15.64 -2.03 3.41
CA LEU A 159 15.72 -3.20 2.53
C LEU A 159 16.30 -2.90 1.14
N TYR A 160 16.38 -1.63 0.75
CA TYR A 160 17.06 -1.24 -0.49
C TYR A 160 18.57 -1.49 -0.43
N TYR A 161 19.13 -1.51 0.78
CA TYR A 161 20.55 -1.72 1.04
C TYR A 161 20.87 -3.15 1.52
N SER A 162 19.87 -4.04 1.60
CA SER A 162 20.07 -5.44 1.96
C SER A 162 19.86 -6.37 0.78
N GLN A 163 20.57 -7.49 0.76
CA GLN A 163 20.26 -8.62 -0.12
C GLN A 163 19.01 -9.33 0.41
N TYR A 164 17.84 -8.90 -0.08
CA TYR A 164 16.55 -9.48 0.31
C TYR A 164 16.21 -10.66 -0.60
N ILE A 165 16.45 -11.88 -0.10
CA ILE A 165 16.11 -13.14 -0.77
C ILE A 165 14.86 -13.72 -0.11
N ARG A 166 13.78 -13.87 -0.89
CA ARG A 166 12.45 -14.18 -0.37
C ARG A 166 12.39 -15.52 0.35
N SER A 167 12.92 -16.59 -0.26
CA SER A 167 12.91 -17.94 0.34
C SER A 167 13.62 -17.98 1.69
N ALA A 168 14.83 -17.43 1.76
CA ALA A 168 15.60 -17.36 3.00
C ALA A 168 14.90 -16.53 4.09
N VAL A 169 14.18 -15.46 3.69
CA VAL A 169 13.40 -14.65 4.62
C VAL A 169 12.18 -15.42 5.13
N ASP A 170 11.47 -16.14 4.27
CA ASP A 170 10.30 -16.95 4.67
C ASP A 170 10.72 -18.01 5.69
N GLU A 171 11.79 -18.77 5.44
CA GLU A 171 12.34 -19.77 6.39
C GLU A 171 12.76 -19.13 7.73
N MET A 172 13.44 -17.99 7.67
CA MET A 172 13.83 -17.25 8.87
C MET A 172 12.61 -16.78 9.66
N LEU A 173 11.58 -16.27 8.99
CA LEU A 173 10.38 -15.77 9.65
C LEU A 173 9.59 -16.91 10.31
N GLU A 174 9.48 -18.07 9.65
CA GLU A 174 8.85 -19.26 10.23
C GLU A 174 9.57 -19.67 11.52
N LYS A 175 10.90 -19.80 11.46
CA LYS A 175 11.72 -20.23 12.60
C LYS A 175 11.76 -19.22 13.75
N GLU A 176 12.02 -17.96 13.44
CA GLU A 176 12.37 -16.95 14.46
C GLU A 176 11.16 -16.24 15.04
N VAL A 177 10.08 -16.11 14.25
CA VAL A 177 8.90 -15.35 14.67
C VAL A 177 7.61 -16.13 14.55
N GLY A 178 7.64 -17.42 14.20
CA GLY A 178 6.44 -18.24 14.09
C GLY A 178 5.47 -17.72 13.03
N TRP A 179 6.01 -17.18 11.94
CA TRP A 179 5.22 -16.74 10.80
C TRP A 179 4.63 -17.95 10.07
N VAL A 180 3.43 -17.78 9.53
CA VAL A 180 2.74 -18.79 8.71
C VAL A 180 2.41 -18.16 7.36
N ASN A 181 2.76 -18.84 6.26
CA ASN A 181 2.44 -18.33 4.94
C ASN A 181 0.93 -18.14 4.77
N SER A 182 0.51 -16.91 4.45
CA SER A 182 -0.89 -16.56 4.25
C SER A 182 -1.47 -17.15 2.96
N GLY A 183 -0.63 -17.69 2.07
CA GLY A 183 -1.01 -18.39 0.85
C GLY A 183 -0.66 -17.64 -0.44
N ALA A 184 -0.50 -16.32 -0.38
CA ALA A 184 -0.11 -15.52 -1.54
C ALA A 184 0.52 -14.17 -1.17
N HIS A 185 1.34 -13.63 -2.07
CA HIS A 185 1.82 -12.25 -1.99
C HIS A 185 0.64 -11.26 -2.02
N TYR A 186 0.67 -10.24 -1.16
CA TYR A 186 -0.42 -9.28 -0.86
C TYR A 186 -1.64 -9.85 -0.13
N TYR A 187 -1.66 -11.13 0.25
CA TYR A 187 -2.83 -11.68 0.94
C TYR A 187 -2.85 -11.39 2.45
N ASP A 188 -2.16 -10.33 2.86
CA ASP A 188 -2.32 -9.67 4.15
C ASP A 188 -3.62 -8.87 4.26
N ASP A 189 -4.17 -8.44 3.13
CA ASP A 189 -5.44 -7.75 3.00
C ASP A 189 -6.38 -8.54 2.07
N LEU A 190 -7.52 -8.97 2.59
CA LEU A 190 -8.54 -9.70 1.82
C LEU A 190 -9.11 -8.86 0.67
N TYR A 191 -9.06 -7.53 0.77
CA TYR A 191 -9.49 -6.63 -0.31
C TYR A 191 -8.66 -6.84 -1.57
N GLN A 192 -7.42 -7.32 -1.44
CA GLN A 192 -6.54 -7.60 -2.58
C GLN A 192 -7.11 -8.67 -3.52
N SER A 193 -7.93 -9.61 -3.04
CA SER A 193 -8.67 -10.54 -3.91
C SER A 193 -9.57 -9.80 -4.90
N LEU A 194 -10.30 -8.80 -4.41
CA LEU A 194 -11.15 -7.95 -5.26
C LEU A 194 -10.30 -7.02 -6.15
N LEU A 195 -9.15 -6.53 -5.64
CA LEU A 195 -8.20 -5.74 -6.41
C LEU A 195 -7.67 -6.48 -7.64
N PHE A 196 -7.08 -7.66 -7.44
CA PHE A 196 -6.52 -8.45 -8.54
C PHE A 196 -7.59 -8.87 -9.56
N TYR A 197 -8.79 -9.22 -9.09
CA TYR A 197 -9.93 -9.53 -9.95
C TYR A 197 -10.28 -8.36 -10.87
N LEU A 198 -10.55 -7.18 -10.30
CA LEU A 198 -10.96 -6.00 -11.07
C LEU A 198 -9.86 -5.52 -12.03
N GLU A 199 -8.60 -5.53 -11.61
CA GLU A 199 -7.47 -5.15 -12.47
C GLU A 199 -7.38 -6.03 -13.72
N ARG A 200 -7.53 -7.35 -13.55
CA ARG A 200 -7.48 -8.29 -14.65
C ARG A 200 -8.69 -8.15 -15.57
N ILE A 201 -9.91 -8.17 -15.02
CA ILE A 201 -11.13 -8.24 -15.85
C ILE A 201 -11.52 -6.90 -16.47
N LYS A 202 -11.24 -5.77 -15.82
CA LYS A 202 -11.68 -4.44 -16.27
C LYS A 202 -10.58 -3.65 -16.97
N TYR A 203 -9.32 -3.81 -16.55
CA TYR A 203 -8.21 -3.00 -17.04
C TYR A 203 -7.15 -3.80 -17.80
N ASN A 204 -7.29 -5.12 -17.89
CA ASN A 204 -6.29 -6.01 -18.49
C ASN A 204 -4.89 -5.82 -17.87
N VAL A 205 -4.86 -5.56 -16.55
CA VAL A 205 -3.67 -5.32 -15.76
C VAL A 205 -3.36 -6.55 -14.91
N ASP A 206 -2.08 -6.91 -14.84
CA ASP A 206 -1.60 -7.99 -13.98
C ASP A 206 -0.39 -7.51 -13.18
N ARG A 207 -0.60 -7.24 -11.88
CA ARG A 207 0.45 -6.80 -10.94
C ARG A 207 1.56 -7.82 -10.74
N ARG A 208 1.37 -9.08 -11.12
CA ARG A 208 2.43 -10.09 -11.08
C ARG A 208 3.53 -9.78 -12.09
N LYS A 209 3.23 -9.12 -13.22
CA LYS A 209 4.22 -8.78 -14.25
C LYS A 209 5.41 -7.97 -13.69
N PRO A 210 5.21 -6.80 -13.02
CA PRO A 210 6.32 -6.07 -12.42
C PRO A 210 7.01 -6.84 -11.28
N ASN A 211 6.26 -7.56 -10.44
CA ASN A 211 6.80 -8.39 -9.35
C ASN A 211 7.73 -9.49 -9.89
N TYR A 212 7.23 -10.32 -10.81
CA TYR A 212 8.01 -11.42 -11.40
C TYR A 212 9.17 -10.90 -12.24
N SER A 213 9.02 -9.77 -12.92
CA SER A 213 10.15 -9.13 -13.60
C SER A 213 11.25 -8.73 -12.62
N ALA A 214 10.91 -8.30 -11.40
CA ALA A 214 11.90 -8.00 -10.37
C ALA A 214 12.58 -9.27 -9.83
N LEU A 215 11.80 -10.33 -9.59
CA LEU A 215 12.34 -11.63 -9.18
C LEU A 215 13.29 -12.22 -10.23
N ILE A 216 12.94 -12.15 -11.52
CA ILE A 216 13.82 -12.58 -12.62
C ILE A 216 15.11 -11.78 -12.64
N ARG A 217 15.03 -10.44 -12.61
CA ARG A 217 16.23 -9.56 -12.59
C ARG A 217 17.10 -9.75 -11.35
N SER A 218 16.55 -10.29 -10.26
CA SER A 218 17.29 -10.59 -9.03
C SER A 218 17.69 -12.06 -8.91
N GLY A 219 17.46 -12.90 -9.93
CA GLY A 219 17.84 -14.32 -9.93
C GLY A 219 17.01 -15.18 -8.98
N GLN A 220 15.82 -14.73 -8.57
CA GLN A 220 14.94 -15.43 -7.62
C GLN A 220 13.78 -16.19 -8.30
N MET A 221 13.67 -16.11 -9.62
CA MET A 221 12.62 -16.77 -10.40
C MET A 221 13.06 -16.95 -11.85
N ASP A 222 12.78 -18.11 -12.43
CA ASP A 222 12.98 -18.35 -13.84
C ASP A 222 11.90 -17.68 -14.70
N ARG A 223 12.32 -17.21 -15.88
CA ARG A 223 11.40 -16.55 -16.82
C ARG A 223 10.25 -17.46 -17.24
N GLU A 224 10.55 -18.72 -17.53
CA GLU A 224 9.54 -19.69 -17.99
C GLU A 224 8.50 -19.96 -16.90
N ASP A 225 8.92 -20.06 -15.64
CA ASP A 225 8.02 -20.19 -14.50
C ASP A 225 7.11 -18.96 -14.36
N ALA A 226 7.67 -17.76 -14.50
CA ALA A 226 6.89 -16.53 -14.47
C ALA A 226 5.84 -16.50 -15.59
N LEU A 227 6.24 -16.86 -16.81
CA LEU A 227 5.33 -16.91 -17.97
C LEU A 227 4.25 -17.96 -17.80
N ASN A 228 4.56 -19.11 -17.19
CA ASN A 228 3.57 -20.13 -16.89
C ASN A 228 2.59 -19.68 -15.80
N LYS A 229 3.07 -19.04 -14.73
CA LYS A 229 2.23 -18.55 -13.63
C LYS A 229 1.23 -17.47 -14.05
N ILE A 230 1.57 -16.62 -15.02
CA ILE A 230 0.66 -15.55 -15.48
C ILE A 230 -0.43 -16.05 -16.45
N LYS A 231 -0.35 -17.28 -16.96
CA LYS A 231 -1.37 -17.86 -17.86
C LYS A 231 -2.71 -18.07 -17.16
N THR A 232 -2.70 -18.28 -15.85
CA THR A 232 -3.90 -18.47 -15.04
C THR A 232 -4.15 -17.26 -14.13
N PRO A 233 -5.41 -17.02 -13.70
CA PRO A 233 -5.71 -16.06 -12.66
C PRO A 233 -4.87 -16.28 -11.41
N TYR A 234 -4.58 -15.22 -10.68
CA TYR A 234 -3.76 -15.34 -9.48
C TYR A 234 -4.54 -16.05 -8.36
N ILE A 235 -3.85 -16.85 -7.54
CA ILE A 235 -4.49 -17.65 -6.48
C ILE A 235 -5.28 -16.82 -5.46
N ILE A 236 -4.95 -15.52 -5.33
CA ILE A 236 -5.67 -14.58 -4.47
C ILE A 236 -7.07 -14.24 -4.99
N GLU A 237 -7.37 -14.47 -6.27
CA GLU A 237 -8.66 -14.20 -6.90
C GLU A 237 -9.72 -15.26 -6.51
N ASP A 238 -9.86 -15.51 -5.20
CA ASP A 238 -10.82 -16.44 -4.62
C ASP A 238 -12.25 -15.86 -4.70
N PRO A 239 -13.19 -16.51 -5.41
CA PRO A 239 -14.57 -16.07 -5.53
C PRO A 239 -15.28 -15.88 -4.18
N ALA A 240 -14.97 -16.69 -3.16
CA ALA A 240 -15.59 -16.56 -1.83
C ALA A 240 -15.14 -15.26 -1.15
N VAL A 241 -13.87 -14.91 -1.27
CA VAL A 241 -13.28 -13.70 -0.68
C VAL A 241 -13.72 -12.45 -1.45
N ILE A 242 -13.82 -12.53 -2.77
CA ILE A 242 -14.37 -11.47 -3.62
C ILE A 242 -15.82 -11.17 -3.20
N ASN A 243 -16.65 -12.20 -3.08
CA ASN A 243 -18.05 -12.05 -2.62
C ASN A 243 -18.13 -11.49 -1.19
N LEU A 244 -17.23 -11.91 -0.29
CA LEU A 244 -17.12 -11.34 1.06
C LEU A 244 -16.81 -9.84 1.00
N CYS A 245 -15.88 -9.42 0.12
CA CYS A 245 -15.52 -8.02 -0.03
C CYS A 245 -16.69 -7.18 -0.53
N ILE A 246 -17.40 -7.65 -1.57
CA ILE A 246 -18.60 -6.99 -2.12
C ILE A 246 -19.68 -6.86 -1.02
N LYS A 247 -19.92 -7.94 -0.26
CA LYS A 247 -20.86 -7.94 0.86
C LYS A 247 -20.45 -6.97 1.96
N ARG A 248 -19.17 -6.88 2.33
CA ARG A 248 -18.66 -5.92 3.33
C ARG A 248 -18.82 -4.47 2.86
N LEU A 249 -18.62 -4.22 1.57
CA LEU A 249 -18.95 -2.92 0.95
C LEU A 249 -20.46 -2.65 0.91
N GLY A 250 -21.30 -3.64 1.21
CA GLY A 250 -22.76 -3.49 1.23
C GLY A 250 -23.34 -3.20 -0.14
N LEU A 251 -22.70 -3.71 -1.20
CA LEU A 251 -23.18 -3.59 -2.57
C LEU A 251 -23.95 -4.86 -2.95
N THR A 252 -25.02 -4.71 -3.73
CA THR A 252 -25.63 -5.86 -4.40
C THR A 252 -24.78 -6.34 -5.57
N LYS A 253 -25.05 -7.55 -6.08
CA LYS A 253 -24.36 -8.07 -7.26
C LYS A 253 -24.61 -7.18 -8.48
N GLU A 254 -25.82 -6.65 -8.61
CA GLU A 254 -26.23 -5.77 -9.70
C GLU A 254 -25.54 -4.40 -9.61
N GLU A 255 -25.43 -3.82 -8.42
CA GLU A 255 -24.69 -2.57 -8.21
C GLU A 255 -23.21 -2.72 -8.52
N PHE A 256 -22.61 -3.84 -8.09
CA PHE A 256 -21.23 -4.17 -8.39
C PHE A 256 -21.01 -4.37 -9.89
N ALA A 257 -21.86 -5.16 -10.56
CA ALA A 257 -21.79 -5.40 -12.00
C ALA A 257 -21.86 -4.08 -12.79
N LYS A 258 -22.77 -3.17 -12.43
CA LYS A 258 -22.84 -1.82 -13.03
C LYS A 258 -21.53 -1.04 -12.90
N CYS A 259 -20.79 -1.19 -11.80
CA CYS A 259 -19.48 -0.54 -11.65
C CYS A 259 -18.41 -1.20 -12.52
N VAL A 260 -18.46 -2.52 -12.68
CA VAL A 260 -17.54 -3.29 -13.53
C VAL A 260 -17.74 -2.91 -15.01
N ASP A 261 -18.99 -2.81 -15.45
CA ASP A 261 -19.36 -2.57 -16.86
C ASP A 261 -19.07 -1.14 -17.36
N GLN A 262 -18.82 -0.19 -16.45
CA GLN A 262 -18.42 1.16 -16.83
C GLN A 262 -17.06 1.17 -17.57
N PRO A 263 -16.82 2.12 -18.48
CA PRO A 263 -15.53 2.24 -19.14
C PRO A 263 -14.42 2.54 -18.12
N PRO A 264 -13.22 1.95 -18.28
CA PRO A 264 -12.10 2.20 -17.39
C PRO A 264 -11.66 3.67 -17.44
N LYS A 265 -11.31 4.21 -16.28
CA LYS A 265 -10.75 5.54 -16.08
C LYS A 265 -9.45 5.46 -15.28
N TYR A 266 -8.75 6.57 -15.23
CA TYR A 266 -7.45 6.72 -14.60
C TYR A 266 -7.43 7.95 -13.69
N PHE A 267 -6.35 8.12 -12.94
CA PHE A 267 -6.23 9.22 -11.98
C PHE A 267 -6.36 10.60 -12.65
N TYR A 268 -5.95 10.72 -13.92
CA TYR A 268 -5.99 11.98 -14.66
C TYR A 268 -7.38 12.37 -15.17
N ASP A 269 -8.36 11.45 -15.13
CA ASP A 269 -9.77 11.75 -15.47
C ASP A 269 -10.50 12.50 -14.34
N PHE A 270 -9.82 12.71 -13.21
CA PHE A 270 -10.31 13.46 -12.06
C PHE A 270 -9.29 14.52 -11.66
N PRO A 271 -9.69 15.62 -10.98
CA PRO A 271 -8.75 16.63 -10.53
C PRO A 271 -7.63 16.01 -9.69
N ASN A 272 -6.38 16.36 -9.98
CA ASN A 272 -5.20 15.71 -9.42
C ASN A 272 -4.03 16.70 -9.34
N ARG A 273 -2.92 16.27 -8.74
CA ARG A 273 -1.67 17.04 -8.59
C ARG A 273 -0.59 16.63 -9.59
N TYR A 274 -0.89 15.80 -10.60
CA TYR A 274 0.12 15.25 -11.51
C TYR A 274 0.88 16.32 -12.28
N THR A 275 0.18 17.32 -12.83
CA THR A 275 0.81 18.45 -13.51
C THR A 275 1.75 19.22 -12.59
N LEU A 276 1.34 19.49 -11.35
CA LEU A 276 2.18 20.13 -10.33
C LEU A 276 3.42 19.27 -10.04
N MET A 277 3.25 17.97 -9.84
CA MET A 277 4.36 17.04 -9.60
C MET A 277 5.34 17.02 -10.78
N LYS A 278 4.85 17.03 -12.03
CA LYS A 278 5.70 17.09 -13.24
C LYS A 278 6.63 18.31 -13.22
N TYR A 279 6.11 19.49 -12.87
CA TYR A 279 6.91 20.71 -12.76
C TYR A 279 7.76 20.79 -11.50
N ALA A 280 7.40 20.05 -10.44
CA ALA A 280 8.17 19.97 -9.20
C ALA A 280 9.43 19.09 -9.31
N LYS A 281 9.74 18.50 -10.47
CA LYS A 281 10.91 17.64 -10.71
C LYS A 281 12.22 18.15 -10.08
N PRO A 282 12.69 19.41 -10.29
CA PRO A 282 13.93 19.88 -9.67
C PRO A 282 13.83 19.96 -8.15
N ALA A 283 12.69 20.40 -7.61
CA ALA A 283 12.47 20.47 -6.16
C ALA A 283 12.48 19.06 -5.53
N VAL A 284 11.79 18.09 -6.14
CA VAL A 284 11.79 16.70 -5.64
C VAL A 284 13.19 16.10 -5.75
N LYS A 285 13.97 16.39 -6.81
CA LYS A 285 15.37 15.96 -6.92
C LYS A 285 16.20 16.47 -5.75
N LEU A 286 16.06 17.75 -5.40
CA LEU A 286 16.75 18.35 -4.25
C LEU A 286 16.34 17.67 -2.94
N LEU A 287 15.04 17.41 -2.73
CA LEU A 287 14.57 16.71 -1.53
C LEU A 287 15.08 15.27 -1.43
N CYS A 288 15.29 14.59 -2.56
CA CYS A 288 15.95 13.29 -2.58
C CYS A 288 17.44 13.39 -2.20
N LEU A 289 18.17 14.39 -2.72
CA LEU A 289 19.57 14.63 -2.36
C LEU A 289 19.74 14.96 -0.86
N LEU A 290 18.74 15.61 -0.27
CA LEU A 290 18.69 15.92 1.17
C LEU A 290 18.17 14.74 2.03
N ASN A 291 17.95 13.57 1.45
CA ASN A 291 17.40 12.38 2.12
C ASN A 291 16.04 12.64 2.82
N MET A 292 15.23 13.54 2.27
CA MET A 292 13.87 13.83 2.74
C MET A 292 12.82 12.98 2.03
N ILE A 293 13.08 12.59 0.79
CA ILE A 293 12.22 11.71 -0.02
C ILE A 293 13.07 10.55 -0.54
N PRO A 294 12.62 9.28 -0.46
CA PRO A 294 13.35 8.15 -1.02
C PRO A 294 13.67 8.32 -2.51
N LYS A 295 14.90 7.99 -2.93
CA LYS A 295 15.31 8.06 -4.34
C LYS A 295 14.40 7.27 -5.27
N ALA A 296 13.90 6.11 -4.83
CA ALA A 296 12.96 5.30 -5.62
C ALA A 296 11.67 6.04 -5.97
N THR A 297 11.22 6.99 -5.14
CA THR A 297 10.07 7.85 -5.46
C THR A 297 10.39 8.74 -6.66
N TYR A 298 11.60 9.31 -6.72
CA TYR A 298 12.04 10.10 -7.87
C TYR A 298 12.12 9.26 -9.15
N GLU A 299 12.73 8.08 -9.07
CA GLU A 299 12.84 7.17 -10.23
C GLU A 299 11.45 6.77 -10.75
N LYS A 300 10.53 6.37 -9.85
CA LYS A 300 9.15 6.02 -10.21
C LYS A 300 8.42 7.17 -10.90
N TYR A 301 8.55 8.39 -10.40
CA TYR A 301 7.76 9.54 -10.89
C TYR A 301 8.34 10.23 -12.11
N TYR A 302 9.65 10.10 -12.39
CA TYR A 302 10.30 10.90 -13.43
C TYR A 302 11.18 10.14 -14.43
N HIS A 303 11.41 8.83 -14.22
CA HIS A 303 12.24 7.99 -15.11
C HIS A 303 11.53 6.73 -15.58
N CYS A 304 10.69 6.11 -14.74
CA CYS A 304 10.01 4.86 -15.07
C CYS A 304 8.53 5.04 -15.46
N GLY A 305 7.96 6.20 -15.20
CA GLY A 305 6.52 6.45 -15.18
C GLY A 305 6.03 7.43 -16.22
#